data_AF-D8RTG7-F1
#
_entry.id   AF-D8RTG7-F1
#
_cell.length_a   1.000
_cell.length_b   1.000
_cell.length_c   1.000
_cell.angle_alpha   90.00
_cell.angle_beta   90.00
_cell.angle_gamma   90.00
#
_symmetry.space_group_name_H-M   'P 1'
#
loop_
_entity.id
_entity.type
_entity.pdbx_description
1 polymer ?
#
loop_
_entity_poly.entity_id
_entity_poly.type
_entity_poly.pdbx_seq_one_letter_code
_entity_poly.pdbx_strand_id
1 'polypeptide(L)'
;MPQTVVGKRFGIEQTEVSAIQRLQRAKTARLLEDQEKKNPIKRVKNVELSVPIAYGTISFWLGKKADDLHSHKWTVYIRSATNEDLGPIISKVVFQLHPSFNNPTRVVESAPFELSESGWGEFEISMTVFFQKDAAEKTLELFHHLKLYHEDDNAPQSTKKPVVVESYDELVFQEPTEAFYSRVKNLPAVHVNGSPGELNVSSGALEISNERKRGDTKDHQLGQWFGKYSETDELTSIMGARQQVQKEIAKLKSMLDSEAMKLKPSAP
;
A
#
# COMPACT_ATOMS: atom_id res chain seq x y z
N MET A 1 -57.19 12.51 -59.34
CA MET A 1 -55.82 12.60 -59.91
C MET A 1 -55.18 13.91 -59.45
N PRO A 2 -53.86 14.04 -59.26
CA PRO A 2 -52.80 13.01 -59.20
C PRO A 2 -51.69 13.17 -58.12
N GLN A 3 -51.07 12.02 -57.78
CA GLN A 3 -49.63 11.68 -57.55
C GLN A 3 -48.76 12.49 -56.55
N THR A 4 -47.94 11.87 -55.69
CA THR A 4 -46.65 11.22 -56.07
C THR A 4 -46.10 10.28 -54.96
N VAL A 5 -45.29 9.31 -55.40
CA VAL A 5 -44.67 8.16 -54.71
C VAL A 5 -43.19 8.45 -54.34
N VAL A 6 -42.60 7.57 -53.49
CA VAL A 6 -41.14 7.28 -53.26
C VAL A 6 -40.47 8.16 -52.17
N GLY A 7 -39.68 7.69 -51.20
CA GLY A 7 -39.07 6.42 -50.76
C GLY A 7 -38.19 6.76 -49.52
N LYS A 8 -37.86 5.87 -48.58
CA LYS A 8 -36.59 5.10 -48.55
C LYS A 8 -36.54 4.24 -47.28
N ARG A 9 -36.21 2.96 -47.45
CA ARG A 9 -35.87 2.00 -46.39
C ARG A 9 -34.41 2.21 -45.98
N PHE A 10 -34.14 2.72 -44.77
CA PHE A 10 -32.83 2.64 -44.12
C PHE A 10 -33.05 2.68 -42.61
N GLY A 11 -33.01 1.53 -41.94
CA GLY A 11 -33.22 1.47 -40.49
C GLY A 11 -33.09 0.08 -39.85
N ILE A 12 -32.93 -0.99 -40.63
CA ILE A 12 -32.89 -2.36 -40.10
C ILE A 12 -31.46 -2.91 -40.04
N GLU A 13 -30.56 -2.48 -40.93
CA GLU A 13 -29.19 -3.04 -41.05
C GLU A 13 -28.25 -2.65 -39.90
N GLN A 14 -28.32 -1.42 -39.37
CA GLN A 14 -27.39 -0.98 -38.32
C GLN A 14 -27.62 -1.69 -36.97
N THR A 15 -28.87 -2.04 -36.68
CA THR A 15 -29.24 -2.69 -35.42
C THR A 15 -28.78 -4.15 -35.40
N GLU A 16 -28.91 -4.86 -36.53
CA GLU A 16 -28.49 -6.26 -36.66
C GLU A 16 -26.97 -6.42 -36.57
N VAL A 17 -26.20 -5.53 -37.21
CA VAL A 17 -24.72 -5.55 -37.13
C VAL A 17 -24.25 -5.38 -35.67
N SER A 18 -24.89 -4.48 -34.92
CA SER A 18 -24.57 -4.28 -33.49
C SER A 18 -24.91 -5.49 -32.62
N ALA A 19 -26.01 -6.19 -32.94
CA ALA A 19 -26.46 -7.38 -32.21
C ALA A 19 -25.55 -8.58 -32.48
N ILE A 20 -25.13 -8.76 -33.74
CA ILE A 20 -24.18 -9.80 -34.15
C ILE A 20 -22.83 -9.59 -33.46
N GLN A 21 -22.33 -8.36 -33.39
CA GLN A 21 -21.06 -8.05 -32.74
C GLN A 21 -21.10 -8.28 -31.22
N ARG A 22 -22.23 -7.97 -30.57
CA ARG A 22 -22.46 -8.29 -29.14
C ARG A 22 -22.53 -9.80 -28.89
N LEU A 23 -23.21 -10.55 -29.76
CA LEU A 23 -23.32 -12.00 -29.67
C LEU A 23 -21.95 -12.68 -29.89
N GLN A 24 -21.16 -12.19 -30.84
CA GLN A 24 -19.79 -12.67 -31.07
C GLN A 24 -18.91 -12.40 -29.85
N ARG A 25 -18.93 -11.18 -29.27
CA ARG A 25 -18.19 -10.86 -28.03
C ARG A 25 -18.62 -11.74 -26.86
N ALA A 26 -19.92 -11.98 -26.68
CA ALA A 26 -20.43 -12.85 -25.63
C ALA A 26 -20.02 -14.32 -25.84
N LYS A 27 -19.98 -14.80 -27.08
CA LYS A 27 -19.54 -16.16 -27.42
C LYS A 27 -18.04 -16.32 -27.20
N THR A 28 -17.23 -15.32 -27.55
CA THR A 28 -15.79 -15.30 -27.28
C THR A 28 -15.50 -15.22 -25.77
N ALA A 29 -16.25 -14.39 -25.02
CA ALA A 29 -16.12 -14.32 -23.56
C ALA A 29 -16.45 -15.67 -22.90
N ARG A 30 -17.55 -16.33 -23.29
CA ARG A 30 -17.91 -17.65 -22.78
C ARG A 30 -16.87 -18.73 -23.12
N LEU A 31 -16.28 -18.69 -24.31
CA LEU A 31 -15.22 -19.63 -24.69
C LEU A 31 -13.93 -19.42 -23.89
N LEU A 32 -13.60 -18.17 -23.52
CA LEU A 32 -12.47 -17.85 -22.64
C LEU A 32 -12.76 -18.29 -21.19
N GLU A 33 -13.97 -18.05 -20.69
CA GLU A 33 -14.41 -18.48 -19.36
C GLU A 33 -14.48 -20.02 -19.23
N ASP A 34 -14.91 -20.73 -20.28
CA ASP A 34 -14.96 -22.20 -20.31
C ASP A 34 -13.56 -22.85 -20.47
N GLN A 35 -12.61 -22.14 -21.08
CA GLN A 35 -11.20 -22.56 -21.15
C GLN A 35 -10.52 -22.41 -19.77
N GLU A 36 -10.79 -21.32 -19.03
CA GLU A 36 -10.26 -21.11 -17.68
C GLU A 36 -10.72 -22.18 -16.68
N LYS A 37 -11.94 -22.72 -16.83
CA LYS A 37 -12.47 -23.79 -15.96
C LYS A 37 -11.82 -25.16 -16.19
N LYS A 38 -11.04 -25.36 -17.26
CA LYS A 38 -10.52 -26.69 -17.66
C LYS A 38 -9.13 -27.03 -17.13
N ASN A 39 -8.38 -26.08 -16.57
CA ASN A 39 -7.10 -26.35 -15.93
C ASN A 39 -7.17 -25.96 -14.45
N PRO A 40 -7.01 -26.90 -13.50
CA PRO A 40 -6.92 -26.54 -12.09
C PRO A 40 -5.72 -25.61 -11.90
N ILE A 41 -5.93 -24.49 -11.19
CA ILE A 41 -4.88 -23.53 -10.85
C ILE A 41 -3.81 -24.28 -10.03
N LYS A 42 -2.63 -24.48 -10.62
CA LYS A 42 -1.51 -25.12 -9.95
C LYS A 42 -0.86 -24.13 -8.99
N ARG A 43 -0.62 -24.58 -7.75
CA ARG A 43 0.04 -23.81 -6.69
C ARG A 43 1.39 -24.44 -6.35
N VAL A 44 2.35 -23.60 -6.00
CA VAL A 44 3.70 -24.01 -5.59
C VAL A 44 3.69 -24.30 -4.10
N LYS A 45 3.76 -25.58 -3.73
CA LYS A 45 3.71 -26.01 -2.32
C LYS A 45 4.96 -25.59 -1.55
N ASN A 46 4.81 -25.37 -0.24
CA ASN A 46 5.90 -25.01 0.68
C ASN A 46 6.68 -23.76 0.29
N VAL A 47 6.07 -22.86 -0.50
CA VAL A 47 6.64 -21.57 -0.87
C VAL A 47 5.70 -20.47 -0.37
N GLU A 48 6.31 -19.44 0.19
CA GLU A 48 5.65 -18.22 0.60
C GLU A 48 6.36 -17.04 -0.05
N LEU A 49 5.57 -16.09 -0.58
CA LEU A 49 6.09 -14.81 -1.06
C LEU A 49 5.66 -13.74 -0.08
N SER A 50 6.60 -12.94 0.40
CA SER A 50 6.32 -11.76 1.23
C SER A 50 6.78 -10.49 0.52
N VAL A 51 5.91 -9.49 0.45
CA VAL A 51 6.21 -8.19 -0.16
C VAL A 51 6.01 -7.09 0.88
N PRO A 52 7.09 -6.50 1.40
CA PRO A 52 7.02 -5.35 2.30
C PRO A 52 6.35 -4.15 1.65
N ILE A 53 5.32 -3.62 2.29
CA ILE A 53 4.59 -2.43 1.87
C ILE A 53 4.56 -1.39 2.99
N ALA A 54 4.37 -0.14 2.57
CA ALA A 54 4.04 0.95 3.45
C ALA A 54 2.80 1.66 2.90
N TYR A 55 1.85 1.96 3.76
CA TYR A 55 0.62 2.67 3.38
C TYR A 55 0.33 3.77 4.38
N GLY A 56 -0.25 4.87 3.91
CA GLY A 56 -0.54 5.97 4.79
C GLY A 56 -0.93 7.25 4.07
N THR A 57 -0.77 8.36 4.78
CA THR A 57 -1.07 9.69 4.27
C THR A 57 0.04 10.67 4.57
N ILE A 58 0.19 11.62 3.66
CA ILE A 58 0.96 12.83 3.86
C ILE A 58 0.08 14.05 3.64
N SER A 59 0.08 15.00 4.57
CA SER A 59 -0.75 16.19 4.53
C SER A 59 0.07 17.46 4.70
N PHE A 60 -0.30 18.48 3.92
CA PHE A 60 0.31 19.80 3.92
C PHE A 60 -0.74 20.84 4.26
N TRP A 61 -0.44 21.66 5.26
CA TRP A 61 -1.23 22.84 5.56
C TRP A 61 -1.10 23.86 4.42
N LEU A 62 -2.23 24.41 3.96
CA LEU A 62 -2.27 25.34 2.84
C LEU A 62 -1.93 26.80 3.23
N GLY A 63 -1.85 27.10 4.52
CA GLY A 63 -1.48 28.43 5.02
C GLY A 63 -2.40 29.51 4.48
N LYS A 64 -1.83 30.56 3.89
CA LYS A 64 -2.60 31.67 3.30
C LYS A 64 -3.50 31.27 2.12
N LYS A 65 -3.30 30.08 1.54
CA LYS A 65 -4.14 29.54 0.46
C LYS A 65 -5.31 28.70 0.99
N ALA A 66 -5.38 28.49 2.30
CA ALA A 66 -6.49 27.76 2.91
C ALA A 66 -7.80 28.55 2.79
N ASP A 67 -8.89 27.82 2.66
CA ASP A 67 -10.26 28.32 2.81
C ASP A 67 -11.01 27.46 3.84
N ASP A 68 -12.27 27.80 4.12
CA ASP A 68 -13.10 27.13 5.13
C ASP A 68 -13.35 25.64 4.82
N LEU A 69 -13.29 25.24 3.55
CA LEU A 69 -13.52 23.87 3.09
C LEU A 69 -12.21 23.12 2.79
N HIS A 70 -11.10 23.83 2.65
CA HIS A 70 -9.82 23.29 2.24
C HIS A 70 -8.72 23.94 3.07
N SER A 71 -8.45 23.38 4.25
CA SER A 71 -7.33 23.81 5.08
C SER A 71 -6.03 23.06 4.77
N HIS A 72 -6.15 21.82 4.30
CA HIS A 72 -5.03 20.94 3.99
C HIS A 72 -5.17 20.33 2.59
N LYS A 73 -4.03 20.07 1.96
CA LYS A 73 -3.91 19.13 0.85
C LYS A 73 -3.26 17.87 1.36
N TRP A 74 -3.84 16.72 1.09
CA TRP A 74 -3.33 15.44 1.55
C TRP A 74 -3.27 14.43 0.40
N THR A 75 -2.35 13.47 0.53
CA THR A 75 -2.17 12.37 -0.41
C THR A 75 -2.20 11.08 0.39
N VAL A 76 -3.14 10.19 0.08
CA VAL A 76 -3.17 8.80 0.58
C VAL A 76 -2.49 7.90 -0.44
N TYR A 77 -1.73 6.91 0.02
CA TYR A 77 -0.94 6.06 -0.87
C TYR A 77 -0.68 4.67 -0.27
N ILE A 78 -0.36 3.73 -1.15
CA ILE A 78 0.27 2.45 -0.84
C ILE A 78 1.49 2.28 -1.75
N ARG A 79 2.65 1.96 -1.15
CA ARG A 79 3.94 1.82 -1.83
C ARG A 79 4.68 0.60 -1.32
N SER A 80 5.70 0.14 -2.05
CA SER A 80 6.65 -0.82 -1.49
C SER A 80 7.50 -0.13 -0.43
N ALA A 81 7.86 -0.84 0.65
CA ALA A 81 8.76 -0.31 1.66
C ALA A 81 10.12 0.10 1.07
N THR A 82 10.56 -0.57 -0.01
CA THR A 82 11.79 -0.29 -0.75
C THR A 82 11.60 0.68 -1.92
N ASN A 83 10.39 1.23 -2.12
CA ASN A 83 10.02 2.10 -3.25
C ASN A 83 10.19 1.44 -4.64
N GLU A 84 10.01 0.13 -4.69
CA GLU A 84 9.93 -0.63 -5.93
C GLU A 84 8.50 -0.60 -6.51
N ASP A 85 8.36 -0.87 -7.81
CA ASP A 85 7.07 -0.89 -8.49
C ASP A 85 6.20 -2.09 -8.04
N LEU A 86 5.02 -1.78 -7.50
CA LEU A 86 4.03 -2.77 -7.08
C LEU A 86 3.06 -3.18 -8.20
N GLY A 87 3.09 -2.53 -9.37
CA GLY A 87 2.21 -2.84 -10.52
C GLY A 87 2.22 -4.32 -10.96
N PRO A 88 3.36 -5.05 -10.90
CA PRO A 88 3.37 -6.48 -11.16
C PRO A 88 2.59 -7.33 -10.13
N ILE A 89 2.33 -6.82 -8.94
CA ILE A 89 1.67 -7.56 -7.85
C ILE A 89 0.22 -7.09 -7.68
N ILE A 90 0.01 -5.77 -7.67
CA ILE A 90 -1.26 -5.10 -7.46
C ILE A 90 -1.85 -4.70 -8.81
N SER A 91 -3.12 -5.05 -9.05
CA SER A 91 -3.85 -4.65 -10.25
C SER A 91 -4.56 -3.31 -10.09
N LYS A 92 -5.13 -3.03 -8.92
CA LYS A 92 -5.74 -1.74 -8.59
C LYS A 92 -5.90 -1.57 -7.09
N VAL A 93 -6.07 -0.32 -6.67
CA VAL A 93 -6.42 0.04 -5.30
C VAL A 93 -7.68 0.90 -5.34
N VAL A 94 -8.63 0.57 -4.49
CA VAL A 94 -9.87 1.34 -4.32
C VAL A 94 -9.78 2.08 -2.99
N PHE A 95 -9.77 3.41 -3.06
CA PHE A 95 -9.82 4.28 -1.89
C PHE A 95 -11.27 4.67 -1.61
N GLN A 96 -11.74 4.38 -0.40
CA GLN A 96 -13.04 4.80 0.08
C GLN A 96 -12.88 5.98 1.05
N LEU A 97 -13.28 7.16 0.59
CA LEU A 97 -13.25 8.40 1.34
C LEU A 97 -14.53 8.61 2.15
N HIS A 98 -14.53 9.64 3.00
CA HIS A 98 -15.73 10.07 3.72
C HIS A 98 -16.86 10.46 2.74
N PRO A 99 -18.15 10.17 3.06
CA PRO A 99 -19.27 10.44 2.15
C PRO A 99 -19.49 11.91 1.76
N SER A 100 -18.85 12.86 2.45
CA SER A 100 -18.91 14.28 2.09
C SER A 100 -18.15 14.63 0.80
N PHE A 101 -17.25 13.75 0.35
CA PHE A 101 -16.51 13.96 -0.90
C PHE A 101 -17.37 13.59 -2.10
N ASN A 102 -17.24 14.36 -3.18
CA ASN A 102 -17.81 13.96 -4.46
C ASN A 102 -17.11 12.70 -4.97
N ASN A 103 -17.89 11.68 -5.35
CA ASN A 103 -17.38 10.36 -5.74
C ASN A 103 -16.44 9.79 -4.65
N PRO A 104 -16.94 9.44 -3.46
CA PRO A 104 -16.07 9.07 -2.34
C PRO A 104 -15.31 7.75 -2.59
N THR A 105 -15.77 6.91 -3.51
CA THR A 105 -15.04 5.72 -3.98
C THR A 105 -14.17 6.10 -5.18
N ARG A 106 -12.85 5.97 -5.04
CA ARG A 106 -11.86 6.27 -6.10
C ARG A 106 -11.07 5.02 -6.44
N VAL A 107 -10.83 4.79 -7.73
CA VAL A 107 -10.12 3.60 -8.22
C VAL A 107 -8.84 4.05 -8.90
N VAL A 108 -7.71 3.48 -8.48
CA VAL A 108 -6.39 3.69 -9.08
C VAL A 108 -5.89 2.36 -9.64
N GLU A 109 -5.78 2.26 -10.96
CA GLU A 109 -5.54 0.99 -11.68
C GLU A 109 -4.07 0.75 -12.04
N SER A 110 -3.17 1.68 -11.69
CA SER A 110 -1.75 1.58 -11.99
C SER A 110 -0.92 2.35 -10.98
N ALA A 111 0.31 1.91 -10.75
CA ALA A 111 1.26 2.63 -9.92
C ALA A 111 1.58 4.03 -10.52
N PRO A 112 1.85 5.05 -9.68
CA PRO A 112 1.79 5.02 -8.21
C PRO A 112 0.35 4.91 -7.70
N PHE A 113 0.13 4.03 -6.72
CA PHE A 113 -1.20 3.81 -6.13
C PHE A 113 -1.47 4.86 -5.06
N GLU A 114 -1.76 6.08 -5.52
CA GLU A 114 -2.00 7.22 -4.66
C GLU A 114 -3.17 8.08 -5.13
N LEU A 115 -3.73 8.84 -4.20
CA LEU A 115 -4.82 9.77 -4.44
C LEU A 115 -4.58 11.04 -3.63
N SER A 116 -4.62 12.19 -4.30
CA SER A 116 -4.51 13.50 -3.66
C SER A 116 -5.85 14.23 -3.62
N GLU A 117 -6.17 14.82 -2.48
CA GLU A 117 -7.39 15.58 -2.23
C GLU A 117 -7.10 16.76 -1.29
N SER A 118 -8.11 17.60 -1.08
CA SER A 118 -8.07 18.69 -0.10
C SER A 118 -9.26 18.63 0.83
N GLY A 119 -9.06 19.02 2.09
CA GLY A 119 -10.12 19.03 3.10
C GLY A 119 -9.65 19.60 4.42
N TRP A 120 -10.56 19.64 5.38
CA TRP A 120 -10.34 20.20 6.72
C TRP A 120 -10.45 19.19 7.86
N GLY A 121 -11.08 18.04 7.60
CA GLY A 121 -11.38 17.02 8.62
C GLY A 121 -10.47 15.80 8.52
N GLU A 122 -10.22 15.21 9.69
CA GLU A 122 -9.61 13.88 9.85
C GLU A 122 -10.70 12.80 9.76
N PHE A 123 -10.42 11.71 9.09
CA PHE A 123 -11.34 10.58 8.95
C PHE A 123 -10.58 9.30 8.59
N GLU A 124 -11.23 8.15 8.75
CA GLU A 124 -10.68 6.87 8.33
C GLU A 124 -10.91 6.63 6.83
N ILE A 125 -9.82 6.30 6.12
CA ILE A 125 -9.81 5.91 4.71
C ILE A 125 -9.68 4.39 4.65
N SER A 126 -10.61 3.72 3.97
CA SER A 126 -10.46 2.30 3.61
C SER A 126 -9.78 2.17 2.26
N MET A 127 -8.85 1.23 2.14
CA MET A 127 -8.08 0.93 0.95
C MET A 127 -8.27 -0.55 0.61
N THR A 128 -9.00 -0.85 -0.45
CA THR A 128 -9.14 -2.21 -0.96
C THR A 128 -8.12 -2.48 -2.06
N VAL A 129 -7.14 -3.32 -1.76
CA VAL A 129 -6.08 -3.72 -2.68
C VAL A 129 -6.52 -4.95 -3.46
N PHE A 130 -6.49 -4.87 -4.79
CA PHE A 130 -6.75 -5.98 -5.70
C PHE A 130 -5.44 -6.47 -6.27
N PHE A 131 -5.20 -7.78 -6.20
CA PHE A 131 -4.02 -8.40 -6.80
C PHE A 131 -4.20 -8.66 -8.29
N GLN A 132 -3.09 -8.94 -8.99
CA GLN A 132 -3.15 -9.42 -10.37
C GLN A 132 -3.92 -10.73 -10.47
N LYS A 133 -4.63 -10.94 -11.59
CA LYS A 133 -5.57 -12.08 -11.75
C LYS A 133 -4.91 -13.43 -11.54
N ASP A 134 -3.66 -13.57 -11.97
CA ASP A 134 -2.88 -14.79 -11.83
C ASP A 134 -2.46 -15.08 -10.39
N ALA A 135 -2.42 -14.09 -9.48
CA ALA A 135 -2.20 -14.32 -8.06
C ALA A 135 -3.29 -15.20 -7.44
N ALA A 136 -4.51 -15.15 -7.99
CA ALA A 136 -5.69 -15.88 -7.50
C ALA A 136 -5.94 -15.71 -6.00
N GLU A 137 -5.61 -14.51 -5.46
CA GLU A 137 -5.86 -14.14 -4.07
C GLU A 137 -7.04 -13.20 -3.91
N LYS A 138 -7.63 -13.23 -2.71
CA LYS A 138 -8.70 -12.32 -2.32
C LYS A 138 -8.15 -10.90 -2.18
N THR A 139 -9.03 -9.91 -2.27
CA THR A 139 -8.66 -8.52 -1.99
C THR A 139 -8.23 -8.35 -0.53
N LEU A 140 -7.25 -7.49 -0.31
CA LEU A 140 -6.83 -7.06 1.02
C LEU A 140 -7.52 -5.73 1.35
N GLU A 141 -8.04 -5.60 2.57
CA GLU A 141 -8.64 -4.36 3.06
C GLU A 141 -7.75 -3.77 4.17
N LEU A 142 -7.34 -2.52 3.97
CA LEU A 142 -6.51 -1.75 4.90
C LEU A 142 -7.27 -0.51 5.34
N PHE A 143 -7.09 -0.10 6.60
CA PHE A 143 -7.70 1.10 7.15
C PHE A 143 -6.62 2.04 7.62
N HIS A 144 -6.76 3.32 7.28
CA HIS A 144 -5.80 4.35 7.65
C HIS A 144 -6.50 5.62 8.09
N HIS A 145 -6.14 6.14 9.26
CA HIS A 145 -6.71 7.37 9.76
C HIS A 145 -5.94 8.58 9.23
N LEU A 146 -6.59 9.40 8.40
CA LEU A 146 -6.01 10.64 7.88
C LEU A 146 -5.74 11.62 9.03
N LYS A 147 -4.48 11.99 9.22
CA LYS A 147 -4.05 13.05 10.15
C LYS A 147 -3.68 14.33 9.41
N LEU A 148 -4.22 15.44 9.88
CA LEU A 148 -3.98 16.78 9.34
C LEU A 148 -3.16 17.64 10.31
N TYR A 149 -3.25 17.36 11.60
CA TYR A 149 -2.58 18.11 12.66
C TYR A 149 -1.50 17.25 13.33
N HIS A 150 -0.43 17.88 13.82
CA HIS A 150 0.57 17.20 14.64
C HIS A 150 -0.04 16.87 16.02
N GLU A 151 0.35 15.76 16.63
CA GLU A 151 -0.12 15.37 17.97
C GLU A 151 0.37 16.33 19.07
N ASP A 152 1.47 17.03 18.82
CA ASP A 152 1.92 18.14 19.66
C ASP A 152 1.08 19.39 19.38
N ASP A 153 0.05 19.64 20.17
CA ASP A 153 -0.86 20.81 20.07
C ASP A 153 -0.13 22.17 20.02
N ASN A 154 1.13 22.23 20.47
CA ASN A 154 1.96 23.44 20.48
C ASN A 154 2.88 23.59 19.26
N ALA A 155 2.95 22.61 18.36
CA ALA A 155 3.76 22.72 17.15
C ALA A 155 3.04 23.60 16.11
N PRO A 156 3.63 24.74 15.69
CA PRO A 156 2.99 25.59 14.70
C PRO A 156 2.84 24.85 13.37
N GLN A 157 1.63 24.90 12.79
CA GLN A 157 1.39 24.37 11.46
C GLN A 157 2.33 25.02 10.44
N SER A 158 2.90 24.20 9.56
CA SER A 158 3.90 24.64 8.61
C SER A 158 3.49 24.28 7.19
N THR A 159 3.62 25.23 6.28
CA THR A 159 3.48 24.95 4.85
C THR A 159 4.69 24.21 4.26
N LYS A 160 5.76 24.05 5.06
CA LYS A 160 7.02 23.42 4.63
C LYS A 160 7.21 22.03 5.21
N LYS A 161 6.63 21.74 6.38
CA LYS A 161 6.73 20.45 7.07
C LYS A 161 5.36 19.78 7.00
N PRO A 162 5.25 18.62 6.32
CA PRO A 162 4.00 17.87 6.30
C PRO A 162 3.78 17.10 7.60
N VAL A 163 2.54 16.67 7.82
CA VAL A 163 2.21 15.57 8.71
C VAL A 163 2.24 14.29 7.88
N VAL A 164 3.10 13.34 8.27
CA VAL A 164 3.21 12.02 7.62
C VAL A 164 2.79 10.99 8.66
N VAL A 165 1.81 10.16 8.30
CA VAL A 165 1.41 9.01 9.13
C VAL A 165 1.37 7.82 8.21
N GLU A 166 2.20 6.84 8.50
CA GLU A 166 2.44 5.67 7.67
C GLU A 166 2.52 4.42 8.54
N SER A 167 2.00 3.31 8.02
CA SER A 167 2.03 2.00 8.64
C SER A 167 2.78 1.02 7.73
N TYR A 168 3.58 0.16 8.34
CA TYR A 168 4.23 -0.96 7.67
C TYR A 168 3.31 -2.18 7.68
N ASP A 169 3.31 -2.94 6.58
CA ASP A 169 2.64 -4.23 6.48
C ASP A 169 3.35 -5.13 5.46
N GLU A 170 3.01 -6.41 5.43
CA GLU A 170 3.58 -7.39 4.49
C GLU A 170 2.48 -8.14 3.75
N LEU A 171 2.51 -8.07 2.42
CA LEU A 171 1.65 -8.89 1.58
C LEU A 171 2.21 -10.31 1.53
N VAL A 172 1.52 -11.26 2.17
CA VAL A 172 1.93 -12.66 2.23
C VAL A 172 1.07 -13.53 1.31
N PHE A 173 1.73 -14.23 0.39
CA PHE A 173 1.10 -15.17 -0.54
C PHE A 173 1.56 -16.59 -0.20
N GLN A 174 0.70 -17.35 0.49
CA GLN A 174 0.96 -18.74 0.85
C GLN A 174 0.62 -19.68 -0.30
N GLU A 175 1.58 -20.53 -0.67
CA GLU A 175 1.49 -21.44 -1.80
C GLU A 175 0.97 -20.72 -3.06
N PRO A 176 1.72 -19.73 -3.58
CA PRO A 176 1.28 -18.90 -4.70
C PRO A 176 1.01 -19.75 -5.94
N THR A 177 0.19 -19.23 -6.86
CA THR A 177 0.01 -19.91 -8.15
C THR A 177 1.34 -19.99 -8.90
N GLU A 178 1.52 -21.04 -9.70
CA GLU A 178 2.75 -21.24 -10.49
C GLU A 178 3.00 -20.08 -11.46
N ALA A 179 1.93 -19.52 -12.04
CA ALA A 179 1.98 -18.38 -12.94
C ALA A 179 2.44 -17.11 -12.22
N PHE A 180 1.83 -16.80 -11.08
CA PHE A 180 2.18 -15.63 -10.26
C PHE A 180 3.61 -15.75 -9.74
N TYR A 181 3.96 -16.89 -9.13
CA TYR A 181 5.30 -17.17 -8.61
C TYR A 181 6.37 -16.96 -9.68
N SER A 182 6.19 -17.55 -10.86
CA SER A 182 7.17 -17.43 -11.95
C SER A 182 7.37 -15.99 -12.41
N ARG A 183 6.32 -15.17 -12.32
CA ARG A 183 6.33 -13.76 -12.73
C ARG A 183 6.99 -12.84 -11.70
N VAL A 184 6.76 -13.09 -10.40
CA VAL A 184 7.15 -12.14 -9.34
C VAL A 184 8.38 -12.55 -8.52
N LYS A 185 8.80 -13.82 -8.54
CA LYS A 185 9.90 -14.34 -7.68
C LYS A 185 11.26 -13.62 -7.82
N ASN A 186 11.51 -12.95 -8.95
CA ASN A 186 12.76 -12.25 -9.23
C ASN A 186 12.62 -10.72 -9.09
N LEU A 187 11.47 -10.23 -8.61
CA LEU A 187 11.27 -8.80 -8.39
C LEU A 187 12.00 -8.37 -7.12
N PRO A 188 12.66 -7.19 -7.11
CA PRO A 188 13.40 -6.72 -5.93
C PRO A 188 12.55 -6.57 -4.66
N ALA A 189 11.25 -6.28 -4.81
CA ALA A 189 10.32 -6.12 -3.70
C ALA A 189 9.86 -7.45 -3.06
N VAL A 190 10.16 -8.59 -3.68
CA VAL A 190 9.58 -9.89 -3.32
C VAL A 190 10.63 -10.74 -2.60
N HIS A 191 10.34 -11.11 -1.36
CA HIS A 191 11.11 -12.12 -0.64
C HIS A 191 10.44 -13.48 -0.79
N VAL A 192 11.25 -14.50 -1.11
CA VAL A 192 10.79 -15.88 -1.27
C VAL A 192 11.24 -16.69 -0.06
N ASN A 193 10.28 -17.19 0.71
CA ASN A 193 10.52 -18.07 1.85
C ASN A 193 10.13 -19.51 1.46
N GLY A 194 10.95 -20.48 1.88
CA GLY A 194 10.75 -21.90 1.58
C GLY A 194 11.31 -22.33 0.22
N SER A 195 11.59 -23.63 0.07
CA SER A 195 12.04 -24.22 -1.18
C SER A 195 11.00 -25.21 -1.71
N PRO A 196 10.81 -25.31 -3.05
CA PRO A 196 10.03 -26.40 -3.64
C PRO A 196 10.80 -27.72 -3.47
N GLY A 197 10.83 -28.28 -2.27
CA GLY A 197 11.46 -29.59 -2.05
C GLY A 197 11.98 -29.91 -0.64
N GLU A 198 12.28 -28.94 0.22
CA GLU A 198 12.86 -29.23 1.55
C GLU A 198 12.27 -28.36 2.66
N LEU A 199 11.82 -29.03 3.73
CA LEU A 199 11.48 -28.40 5.01
C LEU A 199 12.78 -27.89 5.65
N ASN A 200 13.05 -26.59 5.62
CA ASN A 200 13.98 -26.02 6.60
C ASN A 200 13.70 -24.56 6.95
N VAL A 201 13.74 -24.31 8.26
CA VAL A 201 13.58 -23.02 8.93
C VAL A 201 14.96 -22.39 9.02
N SER A 202 15.16 -21.21 8.42
CA SER A 202 16.13 -20.24 8.96
C SER A 202 15.84 -18.83 8.47
N SER A 203 15.57 -17.94 9.43
CA SER A 203 15.67 -16.49 9.28
C SER A 203 17.15 -16.11 9.06
N GLY A 204 17.42 -15.35 8.02
CA GLY A 204 18.75 -14.80 7.73
C GLY A 204 18.64 -13.46 7.03
N ALA A 205 19.19 -12.42 7.68
CA ALA A 205 19.18 -11.03 7.26
C ALA A 205 19.75 -10.80 5.86
N LEU A 206 19.14 -9.90 5.09
CA LEU A 206 19.57 -9.49 3.75
C LEU A 206 20.43 -8.22 3.82
N GLU A 207 21.62 -8.29 3.20
CA GLU A 207 22.39 -7.13 2.79
C GLU A 207 21.88 -6.61 1.43
N ILE A 208 21.72 -5.29 1.32
CA ILE A 208 21.19 -4.60 0.14
C ILE A 208 22.35 -4.14 -0.75
N SER A 209 22.45 -4.69 -1.96
CA SER A 209 23.30 -4.17 -3.04
C SER A 209 22.45 -3.49 -4.12
N ASN A 210 22.68 -2.19 -4.33
CA ASN A 210 21.97 -1.32 -5.28
C ASN A 210 22.53 -1.45 -6.71
N GLU A 211 21.73 -1.95 -7.66
CA GLU A 211 21.97 -1.71 -9.10
C GLU A 211 20.72 -1.20 -9.81
N ARG A 212 20.89 -0.08 -10.52
CA ARG A 212 19.84 0.77 -11.08
C ARG A 212 19.30 0.21 -12.40
N LYS A 213 17.97 0.04 -12.52
CA LYS A 213 17.28 -0.05 -13.82
C LYS A 213 15.97 0.74 -13.83
N ARG A 214 15.68 1.25 -15.03
CA ARG A 214 14.61 2.16 -15.43
C ARG A 214 13.21 1.60 -15.07
N GLY A 215 12.56 2.23 -14.09
CA GLY A 215 11.21 1.89 -13.58
C GLY A 215 11.01 2.24 -12.09
N ASP A 216 11.89 3.09 -11.56
CA ASP A 216 12.14 3.25 -10.12
C ASP A 216 11.24 4.36 -9.55
N THR A 217 10.48 4.09 -8.48
CA THR A 217 9.70 5.16 -7.81
C THR A 217 10.57 6.02 -6.89
N LYS A 218 11.90 5.87 -6.92
CA LYS A 218 12.86 6.75 -6.22
C LYS A 218 12.77 8.22 -6.62
N ASP A 219 12.24 8.55 -7.79
CA ASP A 219 12.01 9.94 -8.23
C ASP A 219 10.59 10.46 -7.85
N HIS A 220 9.96 9.90 -6.81
CA HIS A 220 8.67 10.36 -6.34
C HIS A 220 8.74 11.79 -5.78
N GLN A 221 7.77 12.66 -6.11
CA GLN A 221 7.73 14.05 -5.60
C GLN A 221 7.68 14.11 -4.06
N LEU A 222 7.09 13.08 -3.46
CA LEU A 222 6.99 12.92 -2.00
C LEU A 222 8.12 12.05 -1.41
N GLY A 223 9.04 11.56 -2.26
CA GLY A 223 10.12 10.64 -1.87
C GLY A 223 11.01 11.18 -0.75
N GLN A 224 11.27 12.49 -0.74
CA GLN A 224 12.05 13.14 0.33
C GLN A 224 11.40 13.03 1.72
N TRP A 225 10.09 12.77 1.78
CA TRP A 225 9.33 12.64 3.02
C TRP A 225 9.20 11.20 3.48
N PHE A 226 9.20 10.22 2.56
CA PHE A 226 9.08 8.80 2.88
C PHE A 226 10.24 8.27 3.74
N GLY A 227 11.50 8.56 3.36
CA GLY A 227 12.65 8.09 4.13
C GLY A 227 12.96 8.97 5.35
N LYS A 228 12.75 10.28 5.24
CA LYS A 228 13.20 11.22 6.26
C LYS A 228 12.36 11.17 7.53
N TYR A 229 11.05 10.95 7.45
CA TYR A 229 10.14 11.06 8.60
C TYR A 229 9.97 9.75 9.35
N SER A 230 9.83 8.63 8.65
CA SER A 230 9.88 7.29 9.29
C SER A 230 11.19 7.13 10.05
N GLU A 231 12.35 7.46 9.46
CA GLU A 231 13.63 7.36 10.18
C GLU A 231 13.77 8.34 11.36
N THR A 232 13.42 9.63 11.23
CA THR A 232 13.61 10.56 12.36
C THR A 232 12.66 10.31 13.52
N ASP A 233 11.40 9.98 13.25
CA ASP A 233 10.41 9.79 14.32
C ASP A 233 10.64 8.41 15.00
N GLU A 234 10.97 7.37 14.24
CA GLU A 234 11.41 6.08 14.80
C GLU A 234 12.72 6.22 15.58
N LEU A 235 13.71 6.95 15.06
CA LEU A 235 14.97 7.19 15.77
C LEU A 235 14.73 7.95 17.08
N THR A 236 13.84 8.94 17.07
CA THR A 236 13.47 9.69 18.27
C THR A 236 12.77 8.78 19.29
N SER A 237 11.85 7.93 18.85
CA SER A 237 11.18 6.93 19.68
C SER A 237 12.18 5.93 20.28
N ILE A 238 13.08 5.39 19.47
CA ILE A 238 14.15 4.47 19.89
C ILE A 238 15.08 5.16 20.90
N MET A 239 15.47 6.41 20.67
CA MET A 239 16.30 7.18 21.60
C MET A 239 15.58 7.41 22.94
N GLY A 240 14.28 7.73 22.91
CA GLY A 240 13.45 7.86 24.10
C GLY A 240 13.34 6.56 24.89
N ALA A 241 13.03 5.45 24.21
CA ALA A 241 12.96 4.12 24.81
C ALA A 241 14.31 3.70 25.42
N ARG A 242 15.41 3.95 24.70
CA ARG A 242 16.78 3.70 25.18
C ARG A 242 17.09 4.53 26.42
N GLN A 243 16.70 5.80 26.45
CA GLN A 243 16.93 6.67 27.61
C GLN A 243 16.15 6.19 28.84
N GLN A 244 14.92 5.71 28.67
CA GLN A 244 14.12 5.12 29.74
C GLN A 244 14.78 3.86 30.32
N VAL A 245 15.24 2.96 29.45
CA VAL A 245 15.97 1.74 29.88
C VAL A 245 17.26 2.10 30.62
N GLN A 246 18.03 3.08 30.14
CA GLN A 246 19.24 3.54 30.83
C GLN A 246 18.94 4.11 32.21
N LYS A 247 17.83 4.85 32.36
CA LYS A 247 17.37 5.39 33.64
C LYS A 247 17.01 4.28 34.63
N GLU A 248 16.34 3.22 34.17
CA GLU A 248 16.02 2.07 35.02
C GLU A 248 17.26 1.26 35.41
N ILE A 249 18.19 1.04 34.48
CA ILE A 249 19.48 0.39 34.77
C ILE A 249 20.25 1.18 35.84
N ALA A 250 20.31 2.52 35.73
CA ALA A 250 20.97 3.36 36.72
C ALA A 250 20.31 3.27 38.10
N LYS A 251 18.97 3.25 38.14
CA LYS A 251 18.21 3.09 39.39
C LYS A 251 18.49 1.74 40.06
N LEU A 252 18.46 0.65 39.30
CA LEU A 252 18.73 -0.70 39.82
C LEU A 252 20.17 -0.84 40.32
N LYS A 253 21.15 -0.26 39.62
CA LYS A 253 22.55 -0.21 40.09
C LYS A 253 22.67 0.52 41.42
N SER A 254 22.04 1.70 41.54
CA SER A 254 22.04 2.45 42.80
C SER A 254 21.38 1.69 43.95
N MET A 255 20.31 0.93 43.67
CA MET A 255 19.67 0.08 44.68
C MET A 255 20.61 -1.05 45.13
N LEU A 256 21.25 -1.73 44.17
CA LEU A 256 22.20 -2.80 44.45
C LEU A 256 23.41 -2.30 45.26
N ASP A 257 23.96 -1.13 44.91
CA ASP A 257 25.06 -0.51 45.66
C ASP A 257 24.63 -0.14 47.08
N SER A 258 23.40 0.37 47.25
CA SER A 258 22.85 0.69 48.57
C SER A 258 22.60 -0.54 49.44
N GLU A 259 22.23 -1.66 48.83
CA GLU A 259 22.00 -2.93 49.51
C GLU A 259 23.33 -3.62 49.86
N ALA A 260 24.31 -3.57 48.95
CA ALA A 260 25.67 -4.04 49.21
C ALA A 260 26.36 -3.24 50.34
N MET A 261 26.07 -1.94 50.48
CA MET A 261 26.55 -1.14 51.61
C MET A 261 25.92 -1.54 52.96
N LYS A 262 24.65 -2.00 52.96
CA LYS A 262 23.99 -2.49 54.18
C LYS A 262 24.49 -3.87 54.64
N LEU A 263 25.05 -4.65 53.71
CA LEU A 263 25.54 -6.01 53.97
C LEU A 263 27.03 -6.08 54.34
N LYS A 264 27.76 -4.95 54.41
CA LYS A 264 29.14 -4.95 54.90
C LYS A 264 29.15 -5.26 56.41
N PRO A 265 29.79 -6.35 56.87
CA PRO A 265 29.90 -6.63 58.30
C PRO A 265 30.75 -5.55 58.97
N SER A 266 30.33 -5.10 60.16
CA SER A 266 31.20 -4.30 61.03
C SER A 266 32.40 -5.18 61.41
N ALA A 267 33.58 -4.86 60.88
CA ALA A 267 34.80 -5.50 61.31
C ALA A 267 35.04 -5.18 62.81
N PRO A 268 35.48 -6.17 63.61
CA PRO A 268 35.69 -6.04 65.05
C PRO A 268 36.85 -5.10 65.41
#